data_AF-A0A847NT44-F1
#
_entry.id   AF-A0A847NT44-F1
#
_cell.length_a   1.000
_cell.length_b   1.000
_cell.length_c   1.000
_cell.angle_alpha   90.00
_cell.angle_beta   90.00
_cell.angle_gamma   90.00
#
_symmetry.space_group_name_H-M   'P 1'
#
loop_
_entity.id
_entity.type
_entity.pdbx_description
1 polymer ?
#
loop_
_entity_poly.entity_id
_entity_poly.type
_entity_poly.pdbx_seq_one_letter_code
_entity_poly.pdbx_strand_id
1 'polypeptide(L)'
;MKNKGFTLVEVISVIIILSGIILIAIPSYNTASYAIRKSSYENKINVINSAMLKFAKLHLIDDIKPAGQTCTNQLNCCKEYDLYQFLLTYGVYPAEETVNGESIVIDPLTNEKLNGCVRLTYDVSSLSLKAEFVKDRIINAASDTCKG
;
A
#
# COMPACT_ATOMS: atom_id res chain seq x y z
N MET A 1 -5.10 50.35 -33.64
CA MET A 1 -4.33 49.25 -32.99
C MET A 1 -4.18 48.14 -34.01
N LYS A 2 -2.96 47.74 -34.38
CA LYS A 2 -2.71 46.75 -35.44
C LYS A 2 -2.39 45.41 -34.79
N ASN A 3 -3.37 44.52 -34.74
CA ASN A 3 -3.21 43.17 -34.19
C ASN A 3 -2.30 42.38 -35.14
N LYS A 4 -1.02 42.23 -34.77
CA LYS A 4 -0.09 41.35 -35.49
C LYS A 4 -0.41 39.91 -35.06
N GLY A 5 -1.15 39.18 -35.89
CA GLY A 5 -1.31 37.73 -35.74
C GLY A 5 0.01 37.02 -36.04
N PHE A 6 0.24 35.88 -35.38
CA PHE A 6 1.38 35.00 -35.65
C PHE A 6 1.31 34.47 -37.09
N THR A 7 2.45 34.41 -37.77
CA THR A 7 2.56 33.79 -39.10
C THR A 7 2.59 32.27 -38.98
N LEU A 8 2.03 31.57 -39.98
CA LEU A 8 1.94 30.11 -40.01
C LEU A 8 3.31 29.42 -39.84
N VAL A 9 4.36 30.00 -40.44
CA VAL A 9 5.73 29.51 -40.32
C VAL A 9 6.22 29.55 -38.87
N GLU A 10 5.91 30.62 -38.14
CA GLU A 10 6.33 30.82 -36.75
C GLU A 10 5.70 29.77 -35.83
N VAL A 11 4.42 29.42 -36.08
CA VAL A 11 3.72 28.36 -35.35
C VAL A 11 4.32 26.97 -35.62
N ILE A 12 4.65 26.66 -36.88
CA ILE A 12 5.25 25.38 -37.26
C ILE A 12 6.65 25.21 -36.62
N SER A 13 7.46 26.27 -36.63
CA SER A 13 8.78 26.24 -35.99
C SER A 13 8.68 25.96 -34.49
N VAL A 14 7.72 26.56 -33.80
CA VAL A 14 7.48 26.32 -32.36
C VAL A 14 7.03 24.88 -32.09
N ILE A 15 6.16 24.32 -32.93
CA ILE A 15 5.69 22.93 -32.81
C ILE A 15 6.85 21.93 -32.96
N ILE A 16 7.76 22.16 -33.91
CA ILE A 16 8.93 21.29 -34.13
C ILE A 16 9.86 21.31 -32.90
N ILE A 17 10.08 22.48 -32.31
CA ILE A 17 10.92 22.61 -31.12
C ILE A 17 10.24 21.93 -29.92
N LEU A 18 8.94 22.16 -29.72
CA LEU A 18 8.17 21.52 -28.65
C LEU A 18 8.14 20.00 -28.76
N SER A 19 7.95 19.45 -29.96
CA SER A 19 7.93 18.00 -30.18
C SER A 19 9.27 17.35 -29.84
N GLY A 20 10.39 18.01 -30.18
CA GLY A 20 11.73 17.56 -29.80
C GLY A 20 11.93 17.52 -28.27
N ILE A 21 11.44 18.53 -27.54
CA ILE A 21 11.56 18.59 -26.08
C ILE A 21 10.73 17.48 -25.41
N ILE A 22 9.51 17.23 -25.90
CA ILE A 22 8.62 16.21 -25.34
C ILE A 22 9.24 14.81 -25.44
N LEU A 23 9.88 14.49 -26.57
CA LEU A 23 10.53 13.19 -26.78
C LEU A 23 11.58 12.87 -25.71
N ILE A 24 12.34 13.87 -25.26
CA ILE A 24 13.36 13.72 -24.22
C ILE A 24 12.72 13.69 -22.82
N ALA A 25 11.61 14.42 -22.63
CA ALA A 25 10.95 14.55 -21.33
C ALA A 25 10.17 13.30 -20.89
N ILE A 26 9.53 12.57 -21.82
CA ILE A 26 8.69 11.39 -21.51
C ILE A 26 9.41 10.32 -20.64
N PRO A 27 10.60 9.80 -21.00
CA PRO A 27 11.24 8.76 -20.20
C PRO A 27 11.63 9.24 -18.80
N SER A 28 12.04 10.51 -18.67
CA SER A 28 12.34 11.14 -17.37
C SER A 28 11.08 11.24 -16.49
N TYR A 29 9.96 11.65 -17.08
CA TYR A 29 8.68 11.72 -16.37
C TYR A 29 8.20 10.35 -15.91
N ASN A 30 8.29 9.31 -16.76
CA ASN A 30 7.84 7.97 -16.43
C ASN A 30 8.63 7.35 -15.27
N THR A 31 9.95 7.53 -15.26
CA THR A 31 10.81 7.03 -14.17
C THR A 31 10.54 7.76 -12.85
N ALA A 32 10.41 9.08 -12.89
CA ALA A 32 10.05 9.88 -11.71
C ALA A 32 8.67 9.52 -11.15
N SER A 33 7.66 9.42 -12.02
CA SER A 33 6.29 9.06 -11.65
C SER A 33 6.22 7.68 -11.00
N TYR A 34 6.88 6.67 -11.59
CA TYR A 34 6.94 5.33 -11.01
C TYR A 34 7.65 5.33 -9.64
N ALA A 35 8.77 6.05 -9.50
CA ALA A 35 9.49 6.15 -8.24
C ALA A 35 8.63 6.78 -7.12
N ILE A 36 7.87 7.83 -7.45
CA ILE A 36 6.92 8.47 -6.52
C ILE A 36 5.83 7.48 -6.10
N ARG A 37 5.21 6.78 -7.06
CA ARG A 37 4.20 5.76 -6.78
C ARG A 37 4.74 4.64 -5.91
N LYS A 38 5.94 4.14 -6.20
CA LYS A 38 6.61 3.10 -5.39
C LYS A 38 6.89 3.59 -3.97
N SER A 39 7.43 4.79 -3.80
CA SER A 39 7.67 5.36 -2.48
C SER A 39 6.37 5.58 -1.70
N SER A 40 5.31 6.03 -2.38
CA SER A 40 3.97 6.17 -1.78
C SER A 40 3.41 4.82 -1.33
N TYR A 41 3.57 3.78 -2.16
CA TYR A 41 3.19 2.41 -1.80
C TYR A 41 3.95 1.91 -0.58
N GLU A 42 5.29 2.01 -0.56
CA GLU A 42 6.12 1.58 0.58
C GLU A 42 5.74 2.33 1.86
N ASN A 43 5.55 3.64 1.79
CA ASN A 43 5.09 4.44 2.92
C ASN A 43 3.71 3.98 3.42
N LYS A 44 2.79 3.71 2.50
CA LYS A 44 1.45 3.21 2.85
C LYS A 44 1.51 1.88 3.58
N ILE A 45 2.28 0.92 3.07
CA ILE A 45 2.51 -0.36 3.73
C ILE A 45 3.11 -0.17 5.12
N ASN A 46 4.09 0.73 5.28
CA ASN A 46 4.68 1.03 6.58
C ASN A 46 3.69 1.62 7.58
N VAL A 47 2.77 2.49 7.13
CA VAL A 47 1.71 3.04 7.97
C VAL A 47 0.73 1.94 8.39
N ILE A 48 0.31 1.07 7.45
CA ILE A 48 -0.57 -0.08 7.76
C ILE A 48 0.09 -0.99 8.80
N ASN A 49 1.35 -1.37 8.59
CA ASN A 49 2.11 -2.21 9.53
C ASN A 49 2.22 -1.55 10.90
N SER A 50 2.52 -0.26 10.95
CA SER A 50 2.66 0.48 12.21
C SER A 50 1.33 0.59 12.96
N ALA A 51 0.23 0.84 12.24
CA ALA A 51 -1.11 0.92 12.80
C ALA A 51 -1.54 -0.44 13.39
N MET A 52 -1.35 -1.53 12.62
CA MET A 52 -1.65 -2.87 13.08
C MET A 52 -0.77 -3.26 14.27
N LEU A 53 0.52 -2.95 14.23
CA LEU A 53 1.44 -3.23 15.33
C LEU A 53 1.03 -2.51 16.61
N LYS A 54 0.62 -1.23 16.50
CA LYS A 54 0.14 -0.45 17.63
C LYS A 54 -1.13 -1.06 18.23
N PHE A 55 -2.10 -1.40 17.39
CA PHE A 55 -3.36 -2.01 17.81
C PHE A 55 -3.12 -3.37 18.48
N ALA A 56 -2.31 -4.21 17.86
CA ALA A 56 -2.02 -5.55 18.35
C ALA A 56 -1.32 -5.56 19.69
N LYS A 57 -0.39 -4.61 19.92
CA LYS A 57 0.28 -4.47 21.22
C LYS A 57 -0.69 -4.17 22.36
N LEU A 58 -1.83 -3.56 22.07
CA LEU A 58 -2.83 -3.18 23.07
C LEU A 58 -3.92 -4.23 23.24
N HIS A 59 -4.29 -4.93 22.15
CA HIS A 59 -5.51 -5.72 22.11
C HIS A 59 -5.31 -7.20 21.75
N LEU A 60 -4.16 -7.59 21.17
CA LEU A 60 -3.99 -8.91 20.55
C LEU A 60 -2.75 -9.67 21.06
N ILE A 61 -1.99 -9.14 22.03
CA ILE A 61 -0.78 -9.82 22.52
C ILE A 61 -1.13 -11.21 23.06
N ASP A 62 -2.16 -11.32 23.89
CA ASP A 62 -2.55 -12.58 24.51
C ASP A 62 -3.09 -13.59 23.47
N ASP A 63 -3.69 -13.10 22.38
CA ASP A 63 -4.18 -13.91 21.28
C ASP A 63 -3.07 -14.47 20.38
N ILE A 64 -1.96 -13.74 20.27
CA ILE A 64 -0.81 -14.10 19.44
C ILE A 64 0.20 -14.92 20.23
N LYS A 65 0.31 -14.65 21.55
CA LYS A 65 1.16 -15.35 22.49
C LYS A 65 0.41 -15.57 23.82
N PRO A 66 -0.41 -16.62 23.93
CA PRO A 66 -1.10 -16.94 25.17
C PRO A 66 -0.11 -17.39 26.25
N ALA A 67 -0.46 -17.11 27.51
CA ALA A 67 0.35 -17.50 28.66
C ALA A 67 0.54 -19.02 28.71
N GLY A 68 1.81 -19.46 28.71
CA GLY A 68 2.18 -20.88 28.76
C GLY A 68 2.54 -21.50 27.41
N GLN A 69 2.40 -20.78 26.29
CA GLN A 69 2.82 -21.29 24.97
C GLN A 69 4.28 -20.90 24.67
N THR A 70 5.07 -21.88 24.23
CA THR A 70 6.43 -21.63 23.76
C THR A 70 6.39 -21.33 22.27
N CYS A 71 6.60 -20.06 21.92
CA CYS A 71 6.80 -19.62 20.54
C CYS A 71 8.17 -20.11 20.03
N THR A 72 8.35 -21.41 19.82
CA THR A 72 9.64 -22.00 19.43
C THR A 72 10.01 -21.71 17.98
N ASN A 73 9.03 -21.39 17.15
CA ASN A 73 9.21 -21.02 15.74
C ASN A 73 8.09 -20.07 15.28
N GLN A 74 8.28 -19.51 14.09
CA GLN A 74 7.34 -18.58 13.44
C GLN A 74 5.95 -19.20 13.19
N LEU A 75 5.81 -20.53 13.26
CA LEU A 75 4.55 -21.24 13.01
C LEU A 75 3.55 -21.12 14.16
N ASN A 76 4.00 -20.96 15.40
CA ASN A 76 3.11 -21.07 16.57
C ASN A 76 2.63 -19.73 17.15
N CYS A 77 3.26 -18.60 16.79
CA CYS A 77 2.91 -17.27 17.29
C CYS A 77 2.83 -16.26 16.16
N CYS A 78 2.05 -16.64 15.15
CA CYS A 78 1.76 -15.84 13.98
C CYS A 78 0.24 -15.83 13.73
N LYS A 79 -0.31 -14.65 13.46
CA LYS A 79 -1.71 -14.48 13.07
C LYS A 79 -1.80 -13.47 11.94
N GLU A 80 -2.77 -13.66 11.07
CA GLU A 80 -2.98 -12.83 9.90
C GLU A 80 -4.35 -12.18 9.94
N TYR A 81 -4.40 -10.91 9.54
CA TYR A 81 -5.60 -10.07 9.63
C TYR A 81 -5.84 -9.40 8.28
N ASP A 82 -7.02 -9.60 7.72
CA ASP A 82 -7.39 -9.05 6.42
C ASP A 82 -7.57 -7.52 6.49
N LEU A 83 -7.12 -6.81 5.45
CA LEU A 83 -7.21 -5.35 5.40
C LEU A 83 -8.66 -4.85 5.52
N TYR A 84 -9.59 -5.46 4.79
CA TYR A 84 -10.97 -4.99 4.71
C TYR A 84 -11.82 -5.55 5.84
N GLN A 85 -11.74 -6.85 6.08
CA GLN A 85 -12.58 -7.52 7.07
C GLN A 85 -12.18 -7.16 8.51
N PHE A 86 -10.90 -6.90 8.76
CA PHE A 86 -10.42 -6.58 10.10
C PHE A 86 -9.99 -5.12 10.22
N LEU A 87 -8.96 -4.69 9.46
CA LEU A 87 -8.32 -3.40 9.76
C LEU A 87 -9.27 -2.22 9.56
N LEU A 88 -10.08 -2.23 8.50
CA LEU A 88 -11.07 -1.18 8.26
C LEU A 88 -12.27 -1.30 9.22
N THR A 89 -12.81 -2.50 9.41
CA THR A 89 -13.98 -2.75 10.29
C THR A 89 -13.72 -2.34 11.74
N TYR A 90 -12.53 -2.66 12.28
CA TYR A 90 -12.15 -2.33 13.66
C TYR A 90 -11.50 -0.95 13.78
N GLY A 91 -11.43 -0.17 12.69
CA GLY A 91 -10.85 1.18 12.71
C GLY A 91 -9.34 1.22 13.00
N VAL A 92 -8.63 0.12 12.72
CA VAL A 92 -7.16 0.04 12.84
C VAL A 92 -6.51 0.89 11.76
N TYR A 93 -7.08 0.91 10.56
CA TYR A 93 -6.62 1.72 9.44
C TYR A 93 -7.82 2.36 8.73
N PRO A 94 -7.77 3.66 8.40
CA PRO A 94 -8.89 4.34 7.76
C PRO A 94 -9.02 3.94 6.29
N ALA A 95 -10.26 3.91 5.81
CA ALA A 95 -10.52 3.86 4.37
C ALA A 95 -10.16 5.19 3.70
N GLU A 96 -9.80 5.14 2.42
CA GLU A 96 -9.42 6.33 1.65
C GLU A 96 -10.57 6.83 0.78
N GLU A 97 -11.32 5.90 0.22
CA GLU A 97 -12.45 6.20 -0.66
C GLU A 97 -13.59 5.22 -0.41
N THR A 98 -14.79 5.58 -0.84
CA THR A 98 -15.94 4.68 -0.88
C THR A 98 -16.43 4.57 -2.31
N VAL A 99 -16.27 3.39 -2.92
CA VAL A 99 -16.69 3.12 -4.29
C VAL A 99 -17.85 2.14 -4.24
N ASN A 100 -19.00 2.53 -4.78
CA ASN A 100 -20.23 1.71 -4.77
C ASN A 100 -20.66 1.24 -3.36
N GLY A 101 -20.36 2.02 -2.33
CA GLY A 101 -20.66 1.68 -0.93
C GLY A 101 -19.60 0.80 -0.26
N GLU A 102 -18.54 0.39 -0.97
CA GLU A 102 -17.40 -0.30 -0.38
C GLU A 102 -16.29 0.68 -0.03
N SER A 103 -15.87 0.66 1.24
CA SER A 103 -14.67 1.36 1.70
C SER A 103 -13.41 0.70 1.16
N ILE A 104 -12.62 1.44 0.38
CA ILE A 104 -11.40 0.94 -0.28
C ILE A 104 -10.14 1.69 0.16
N VAL A 105 -9.01 1.00 0.04
CA VAL A 105 -7.67 1.59 0.13
C VAL A 105 -7.06 1.47 -1.27
N ILE A 106 -6.49 2.56 -1.80
CA ILE A 106 -5.98 2.58 -3.17
C ILE A 106 -4.52 2.13 -3.19
N ASP A 107 -4.17 1.21 -4.09
CA ASP A 107 -2.79 0.85 -4.40
C ASP A 107 -2.15 1.94 -5.28
N PRO A 108 -1.12 2.67 -4.82
CA PRO A 108 -0.49 3.74 -5.61
C PRO A 108 0.21 3.26 -6.89
N LEU A 109 0.52 1.96 -7.00
CA LEU A 109 1.18 1.39 -8.19
C LEU A 109 0.17 1.16 -9.32
N THR A 110 -0.99 0.60 -9.00
CA THR A 110 -2.02 0.18 -9.98
C THR A 110 -3.18 1.17 -10.08
N ASN A 111 -3.35 2.05 -9.09
CA ASN A 111 -4.56 2.87 -8.88
C ASN A 111 -5.85 2.03 -8.71
N GLU A 112 -5.71 0.77 -8.30
CA GLU A 112 -6.83 -0.14 -8.03
C GLU A 112 -6.95 -0.40 -6.53
N LYS A 113 -7.95 -1.21 -6.14
CA LYS A 113 -8.15 -1.66 -4.77
C LYS A 113 -6.92 -2.42 -4.27
N LEU A 114 -6.32 -1.97 -3.18
CA LEU A 114 -5.19 -2.65 -2.53
C LEU A 114 -5.71 -3.88 -1.80
N ASN A 115 -5.31 -5.08 -2.23
CA ASN A 115 -5.68 -6.33 -1.55
C ASN A 115 -4.50 -6.90 -0.76
N GLY A 116 -4.77 -7.44 0.42
CA GLY A 116 -3.76 -8.08 1.25
C GLY A 116 -4.16 -8.32 2.70
N CYS A 117 -3.30 -9.05 3.41
CA CYS A 117 -3.42 -9.32 4.85
C CYS A 117 -2.19 -8.77 5.59
N VAL A 118 -2.35 -8.33 6.84
CA VAL A 118 -1.22 -8.03 7.73
C VAL A 118 -0.94 -9.25 8.58
N ARG A 119 0.29 -9.77 8.45
CA ARG A 119 0.83 -10.82 9.29
C ARG A 119 1.47 -10.21 10.53
N LEU A 120 1.01 -10.65 11.69
CA LEU A 120 1.63 -10.40 12.96
C LEU A 120 2.45 -11.61 13.39
N THR A 121 3.69 -11.38 13.80
CA THR A 121 4.57 -12.45 14.26
C THR A 121 5.25 -12.02 15.55
N TYR A 122 5.14 -12.84 16.58
CA TYR A 122 5.90 -12.66 17.82
C TYR A 122 7.26 -13.35 17.69
N ASP A 123 8.32 -12.56 17.83
CA ASP A 123 9.71 -13.01 17.78
C ASP A 123 10.22 -13.23 19.21
N VAL A 124 10.52 -14.49 19.55
CA VAL A 124 11.02 -14.85 20.89
C VAL A 124 12.43 -14.40 21.19
N SER A 125 13.27 -14.30 20.18
CA SER A 125 14.67 -13.92 20.36
C SER A 125 14.77 -12.44 20.72
N SER A 126 13.92 -11.61 20.12
CA SER A 126 13.87 -10.17 20.37
C SER A 126 12.75 -9.74 21.33
N LEU A 127 11.93 -10.69 21.80
CA LEU A 127 10.73 -10.44 22.62
C LEU A 127 9.83 -9.34 22.04
N SER A 128 9.71 -9.30 20.71
CA SER A 128 9.06 -8.21 19.99
C SER A 128 7.98 -8.72 19.05
N LEU A 129 6.91 -7.94 18.90
CA LEU A 129 5.89 -8.16 17.89
C LEU A 129 6.30 -7.43 16.60
N LYS A 130 6.14 -8.11 15.46
CA LYS A 130 6.39 -7.57 14.12
C LYS A 130 5.11 -7.62 13.30
N ALA A 131 4.91 -6.64 12.43
CA ALA A 131 3.79 -6.56 11.50
C ALA A 131 4.32 -6.44 10.07
N GLU A 132 3.78 -7.26 9.17
CA GLU A 132 4.19 -7.31 7.77
C GLU A 132 2.97 -7.46 6.87
N PHE A 133 2.74 -6.49 5.98
CA PHE A 133 1.71 -6.56 4.97
C PHE A 133 2.11 -7.52 3.85
N VAL A 134 1.21 -8.42 3.51
CA VAL A 134 1.37 -9.38 2.42
C VAL A 134 0.32 -9.09 1.36
N LYS A 135 0.78 -8.58 0.22
CA LYS A 135 -0.05 -8.17 -0.92
C LYS A 135 -0.73 -9.37 -1.60
N ASP A 136 -1.89 -9.11 -2.22
CA ASP A 136 -2.68 -10.04 -3.05
C ASP A 136 -3.09 -11.33 -2.34
N ARG A 137 -3.24 -11.24 -1.01
CA ARG A 137 -3.75 -12.30 -0.14
C ARG A 137 -5.14 -11.98 0.35
N ILE A 138 -6.08 -12.89 0.09
CA ILE A 138 -7.45 -12.82 0.59
C ILE A 138 -7.62 -13.96 1.62
N ILE A 139 -8.05 -13.62 2.83
CA ILE A 139 -8.31 -14.64 3.86
C ILE A 139 -9.63 -15.33 3.54
N ASN A 140 -9.57 -16.60 3.15
CA ASN A 140 -10.76 -17.45 3.07
C ASN A 140 -11.12 -17.89 4.49
N ALA A 141 -12.36 -17.62 4.94
CA ALA A 141 -12.87 -17.95 6.28
C ALA A 141 -12.79 -19.44 6.70
N ALA A 142 -12.31 -20.33 5.83
CA ALA A 142 -12.14 -21.76 6.07
C ALA A 142 -10.71 -22.17 6.49
N SER A 143 -9.73 -21.27 6.42
CA SER A 143 -8.39 -21.54 6.97
C SER A 143 -7.79 -20.24 7.51
N ASP A 144 -7.55 -20.18 8.82
CA ASP A 144 -6.86 -19.11 9.56
C ASP A 144 -5.38 -18.92 9.16
N THR A 145 -5.06 -19.22 7.91
CA THR A 145 -3.74 -19.04 7.31
C THR A 145 -3.95 -18.53 5.90
N CYS A 146 -3.37 -17.38 5.60
CA CYS A 146 -3.26 -16.87 4.25
C CYS A 146 -2.40 -17.91 3.47
N LYS A 147 -3.01 -18.64 2.54
CA LYS A 147 -2.27 -19.50 1.60
C LYS A 147 -1.70 -18.63 0.49
N GLY A 148 -0.42 -18.88 0.17
CA GLY A 148 0.23 -18.35 -1.04
C GLY A 148 -0.05 -19.22 -2.25
#